data_AF-A0A8C0AWD8-F1
#
_entry.id   AF-A0A8C0AWD8-F1
#
_cell.length_a   1.000
_cell.length_b   1.000
_cell.length_c   1.000
_cell.angle_alpha   90.00
_cell.angle_beta   90.00
_cell.angle_gamma   90.00
#
_symmetry.space_group_name_H-M   'P 1'
#
loop_
_entity.id
_entity.type
_entity.pdbx_description
1 polymer ?
#
loop_
_entity_poly.entity_id
_entity_poly.type
_entity_poly.pdbx_seq_one_letter_code
_entity_poly.pdbx_strand_id
1 'polypeptide(L)'
;MVPTEDESEELLLAGYHDLPAELQDQGTAPHQAEQDDDFYIKIEFEKFCDGSVKDSSLPESPQRLHTDYQAPLVLWAGADQEETKKQRQYEYLRYRRLFMNIEREQVKEQQRQKERQKRITEIKSKKENHRRVEEQRMQETAKQQEPSPGEGACETLAQLKLEERRMKKVKEKQQRNKEYVRYIEALRAQMREKIKLYNIDLPPLCSCGSDFWDSHPDTCANNCIFYKNHKAYSHALQSVISSCEPADGSPSVRLQLRDLAALCARSGKHL
;
A
#
# COMPACT_ATOMS: atom_id res chain seq x y z
N MET A 1 7.66 42.98 47.65
CA MET A 1 7.97 44.02 46.67
C MET A 1 8.34 43.31 45.38
N VAL A 2 7.52 43.49 44.34
CA VAL A 2 7.79 43.17 42.92
C VAL A 2 8.31 44.48 42.28
N PRO A 3 9.26 44.44 41.32
CA PRO A 3 8.96 44.46 39.87
C PRO A 3 9.78 43.40 39.09
N THR A 4 9.23 42.58 38.17
CA THR A 4 8.78 42.80 36.77
C THR A 4 9.84 43.29 35.79
N GLU A 5 10.01 42.51 34.71
CA GLU A 5 10.56 42.74 33.34
C GLU A 5 11.21 41.40 32.92
N ASP A 6 10.48 40.43 32.34
CA ASP A 6 9.92 40.36 30.98
C ASP A 6 10.98 40.58 29.90
N GLU A 7 11.27 39.54 29.11
CA GLU A 7 11.67 39.50 27.69
C GLU A 7 12.11 38.07 27.37
N SER A 8 11.14 37.23 27.01
CA SER A 8 11.35 35.90 26.44
C SER A 8 11.68 36.03 24.95
N GLU A 9 12.91 35.71 24.56
CA GLU A 9 13.31 35.61 23.16
C GLU A 9 12.62 34.43 22.46
N GLU A 10 11.66 34.77 21.60
CA GLU A 10 10.84 33.88 20.81
C GLU A 10 11.63 33.37 19.58
N LEU A 11 12.10 32.12 19.64
CA LEU A 11 12.74 31.44 18.49
C LEU A 11 11.67 31.03 17.46
N LEU A 12 11.38 31.93 16.52
CA LEU A 12 10.55 31.66 15.35
C LEU A 12 11.29 30.77 14.34
N LEU A 13 11.05 29.45 14.41
CA LEU A 13 11.42 28.51 13.35
C LEU A 13 10.44 28.64 12.17
N ALA A 14 10.75 29.54 11.23
CA ALA A 14 10.12 29.56 9.92
C ALA A 14 10.63 28.37 9.07
N GLY A 15 9.78 27.36 8.88
CA GLY A 15 10.09 26.15 8.12
C GLY A 15 8.95 25.76 7.17
N TYR A 16 8.98 26.36 5.98
CA TYR A 16 8.40 25.95 4.70
C TYR A 16 7.29 24.87 4.72
N HIS A 17 6.04 25.31 4.59
CA HIS A 17 4.95 24.48 4.10
C HIS A 17 4.80 24.67 2.58
N ASP A 18 4.80 23.55 1.84
CA ASP A 18 4.59 23.51 0.40
C ASP A 18 3.28 24.20 0.01
N LEU A 19 3.40 25.29 -0.77
CA LEU A 19 2.28 26.01 -1.35
C LEU A 19 1.77 25.26 -2.61
N PRO A 20 0.44 25.15 -2.82
CA PRO A 20 -0.11 24.55 -4.04
C PRO A 20 0.23 25.38 -5.27
N ALA A 21 0.76 24.72 -6.31
CA ALA A 21 1.01 25.33 -7.61
C ALA A 21 -0.30 25.42 -8.41
N GLU A 22 -1.07 26.51 -8.22
CA GLU A 22 -2.18 26.89 -9.10
C GLU A 22 -2.48 28.39 -8.90
N LEU A 23 -1.74 29.27 -9.59
CA LEU A 23 -2.20 30.57 -10.09
C LEU A 23 -1.05 31.30 -10.82
N GLN A 24 -1.00 31.13 -12.14
CA GLN A 24 -0.48 32.17 -13.01
C GLN A 24 -1.51 32.38 -14.11
N ASP A 25 -2.46 33.28 -13.83
CA ASP A 25 -3.25 33.92 -14.86
C ASP A 25 -3.51 35.36 -14.42
N GLN A 26 -2.86 36.32 -15.10
CA GLN A 26 -3.55 37.44 -15.76
C GLN A 26 -2.61 38.51 -16.30
N GLY A 27 -2.81 38.80 -17.59
CA GLY A 27 -2.90 40.15 -18.13
C GLY A 27 -2.39 40.26 -19.58
N THR A 28 -3.12 40.72 -20.61
CA THR A 28 -4.47 41.31 -20.73
C THR A 28 -4.82 41.40 -22.23
N ALA A 29 -5.89 40.73 -22.69
CA ALA A 29 -6.96 41.04 -23.70
C ALA A 29 -6.70 41.77 -25.07
N PRO A 30 -7.71 41.88 -25.97
CA PRO A 30 -8.58 40.86 -26.59
C PRO A 30 -8.65 41.00 -28.14
N HIS A 31 -9.07 39.96 -28.89
CA HIS A 31 -10.10 40.02 -29.95
C HIS A 31 -10.23 38.71 -30.76
N GLN A 32 -11.50 38.34 -30.93
CA GLN A 32 -12.12 37.59 -32.03
C GLN A 32 -12.05 36.06 -32.02
N ALA A 33 -13.26 35.51 -31.91
CA ALA A 33 -13.64 34.15 -32.20
C ALA A 33 -13.39 33.85 -33.67
N GLU A 34 -12.77 32.71 -33.96
CA GLU A 34 -13.01 31.96 -35.17
C GLU A 34 -12.75 30.48 -34.90
N GLN A 35 -13.45 29.66 -35.66
CA GLN A 35 -13.71 28.25 -35.43
C GLN A 35 -12.40 27.44 -35.46
N ASP A 36 -12.23 26.54 -34.50
CA ASP A 36 -11.15 25.56 -34.54
C ASP A 36 -11.60 24.47 -35.52
N ASP A 37 -11.21 24.67 -36.78
CA ASP A 37 -11.43 23.77 -37.89
C ASP A 37 -10.76 22.41 -37.62
N ASP A 38 -11.51 21.36 -37.93
CA ASP A 38 -11.09 19.96 -37.97
C ASP A 38 -9.61 19.80 -38.37
N PHE A 39 -8.77 19.32 -37.45
CA PHE A 39 -7.41 18.90 -37.74
C PHE A 39 -7.43 17.62 -38.58
N TYR A 40 -7.72 17.77 -39.87
CA TYR A 40 -7.61 16.70 -40.87
C TYR A 40 -6.13 16.56 -41.23
N ILE A 41 -5.51 15.45 -40.82
CA ILE A 41 -4.14 15.12 -41.27
C ILE A 41 -4.20 14.81 -42.77
N LYS A 42 -3.82 15.78 -43.59
CA LYS A 42 -3.65 15.62 -45.04
C LYS A 42 -2.32 14.93 -45.32
N ILE A 43 -2.35 13.63 -45.60
CA ILE A 43 -1.17 12.89 -46.05
C ILE A 43 -1.04 13.08 -47.57
N GLU A 44 -0.08 13.90 -47.99
CA GLU A 44 0.28 14.05 -49.41
C GLU A 44 1.30 12.97 -49.79
N PHE A 45 1.03 12.23 -50.87
CA PHE A 45 1.95 11.25 -51.44
C PHE A 45 2.88 11.95 -52.44
N GLU A 46 4.11 12.24 -52.02
CA GLU A 46 5.17 12.69 -52.91
C GLU A 46 5.70 11.50 -53.72
N LYS A 47 5.60 11.59 -55.06
CA LYS A 47 6.17 10.59 -55.98
C LYS A 47 7.61 10.98 -56.29
N PHE A 48 8.57 10.22 -55.77
CA PHE A 48 9.95 10.24 -56.23
C PHE A 48 10.23 9.05 -57.14
N CYS A 49 10.64 9.33 -58.38
CA CYS A 49 11.55 8.49 -59.15
C CYS A 49 12.40 9.41 -60.04
N ASP A 50 13.64 9.64 -59.63
CA ASP A 50 14.71 10.26 -60.42
C ASP A 50 15.76 9.18 -60.76
N GLY A 51 16.42 9.31 -61.91
CA GLY A 51 17.41 8.34 -62.39
C GLY A 51 17.77 8.44 -63.87
N SER A 52 18.34 9.58 -64.27
CA SER A 52 19.04 9.83 -65.53
C SER A 52 20.35 9.01 -65.65
N VAL A 53 20.80 8.66 -66.88
CA VAL A 53 22.15 8.95 -67.46
C VAL A 53 22.37 8.23 -68.82
N LYS A 54 22.83 9.04 -69.80
CA LYS A 54 23.40 8.79 -71.16
C LYS A 54 24.68 7.91 -71.12
N ASP A 55 25.32 7.33 -72.16
CA ASP A 55 25.50 7.64 -73.60
C ASP A 55 26.30 6.48 -74.27
N SER A 56 26.31 6.44 -75.61
CA SER A 56 27.41 6.00 -76.53
C SER A 56 27.26 4.73 -77.42
N SER A 57 27.14 5.04 -78.73
CA SER A 57 27.76 4.43 -79.93
C SER A 57 27.33 3.05 -80.49
N LEU A 58 26.87 3.11 -81.75
CA LEU A 58 26.71 2.09 -82.80
C LEU A 58 28.05 1.47 -83.25
N PRO A 59 28.07 0.27 -83.88
CA PRO A 59 28.00 0.19 -85.35
C PRO A 59 27.10 -0.92 -85.95
N GLU A 60 26.93 -0.78 -87.27
CA GLU A 60 26.09 -1.40 -88.30
C GLU A 60 25.72 -2.91 -88.30
N SER A 61 24.58 -3.17 -88.98
CA SER A 61 23.88 -4.42 -89.34
C SER A 61 24.59 -5.28 -90.43
N PRO A 62 24.14 -6.48 -90.93
CA PRO A 62 22.74 -6.92 -91.11
C PRO A 62 22.38 -8.43 -90.97
N GLN A 63 21.04 -8.68 -90.91
CA GLN A 63 20.28 -9.88 -91.32
C GLN A 63 20.33 -11.17 -90.46
N ARG A 64 19.19 -11.55 -89.84
CA ARG A 64 18.34 -12.69 -90.24
C ARG A 64 17.10 -12.81 -89.32
N LEU A 65 15.97 -13.15 -89.93
CA LEU A 65 14.59 -13.08 -89.45
C LEU A 65 14.18 -14.13 -88.39
N HIS A 66 13.16 -13.74 -87.61
CA HIS A 66 12.07 -14.53 -87.01
C HIS A 66 12.35 -15.34 -85.73
N THR A 67 11.65 -14.99 -84.63
CA THR A 67 10.64 -15.83 -83.93
C THR A 67 10.19 -15.18 -82.61
N ASP A 68 8.98 -14.62 -82.64
CA ASP A 68 7.96 -14.45 -81.61
C ASP A 68 8.27 -14.91 -80.17
N TYR A 69 8.76 -14.03 -79.29
CA TYR A 69 8.51 -14.10 -77.84
C TYR A 69 8.67 -12.71 -77.21
N GLN A 70 7.68 -11.85 -77.41
CA GLN A 70 7.45 -10.75 -76.47
C GLN A 70 6.08 -10.98 -75.85
N ALA A 71 6.06 -11.79 -74.78
CA ALA A 71 4.92 -11.84 -73.89
C ALA A 71 4.62 -10.39 -73.45
N PRO A 72 3.37 -9.89 -73.59
CA PRO A 72 3.06 -8.54 -73.18
C PRO A 72 3.40 -8.37 -71.70
N LEU A 73 4.35 -7.47 -71.39
CA LEU A 73 4.63 -6.98 -70.03
C LEU A 73 3.37 -6.47 -69.31
N VAL A 74 2.26 -6.30 -70.05
CA VAL A 74 0.95 -5.82 -69.63
C VAL A 74 0.25 -6.73 -68.61
N LEU A 75 0.59 -8.03 -68.52
CA LEU A 75 -0.04 -8.96 -67.58
C LEU A 75 0.35 -8.74 -66.10
N TRP A 76 1.49 -8.10 -65.82
CA TRP A 76 1.96 -7.85 -64.44
C TRP A 76 1.44 -6.54 -63.83
N ALA A 77 1.01 -5.59 -64.66
CA ALA A 77 0.45 -4.30 -64.19
C ALA A 77 -0.90 -4.47 -63.47
N GLY A 78 -1.69 -5.50 -63.82
CA GLY A 78 -2.95 -5.81 -63.17
C GLY A 78 -2.79 -6.45 -61.78
N ALA A 79 -1.78 -7.30 -61.61
CA ALA A 79 -1.46 -7.96 -60.33
C ALA A 79 -0.97 -6.94 -59.30
N ASP A 80 -0.08 -6.02 -59.69
CA ASP A 80 0.40 -4.91 -58.84
C ASP A 80 -0.75 -3.96 -58.42
N GLN A 81 -1.71 -3.72 -59.31
CA GLN A 81 -2.92 -2.94 -58.96
C GLN A 81 -3.87 -3.69 -58.00
N GLU A 82 -3.93 -5.02 -58.07
CA GLU A 82 -4.72 -5.82 -57.13
C GLU A 82 -4.05 -5.90 -55.76
N GLU A 83 -2.72 -6.04 -55.72
CA GLU A 83 -1.93 -6.03 -54.49
C GLU A 83 -2.00 -4.69 -53.77
N THR A 84 -1.90 -3.56 -54.48
CA THR A 84 -2.07 -2.23 -53.90
C THR A 84 -3.49 -2.00 -53.36
N LYS A 85 -4.53 -2.54 -54.01
CA LYS A 85 -5.91 -2.52 -53.47
C LYS A 85 -6.02 -3.34 -52.18
N LYS A 86 -5.40 -4.53 -52.12
CA LYS A 86 -5.35 -5.36 -50.91
C LYS A 86 -4.60 -4.68 -49.77
N GLN A 87 -3.47 -4.02 -50.05
CA GLN A 87 -2.72 -3.24 -49.07
C GLN A 87 -3.55 -2.09 -48.50
N ARG A 88 -4.23 -1.31 -49.35
CA ARG A 88 -5.14 -0.24 -48.90
C ARG A 88 -6.29 -0.75 -48.03
N GLN A 89 -6.89 -1.89 -48.41
CA GLN A 89 -7.94 -2.51 -47.60
C GLN A 89 -7.41 -2.99 -46.24
N TYR A 90 -6.22 -3.59 -46.22
CA TYR A 90 -5.55 -4.00 -44.98
C TYR A 90 -5.26 -2.81 -44.06
N GLU A 91 -4.69 -1.73 -44.61
CA GLU A 91 -4.42 -0.49 -43.88
C GLU A 91 -5.71 0.11 -43.33
N TYR A 92 -6.76 0.20 -44.15
CA TYR A 92 -8.06 0.69 -43.71
C TYR A 92 -8.62 -0.12 -42.53
N LEU A 93 -8.58 -1.45 -42.59
CA LEU A 93 -9.03 -2.31 -41.50
C LEU A 93 -8.15 -2.19 -40.24
N ARG A 94 -6.83 -1.99 -40.43
CA ARG A 94 -5.88 -1.73 -39.34
C ARG A 94 -6.20 -0.43 -38.63
N TYR A 95 -6.38 0.67 -39.36
CA TYR A 95 -6.75 1.98 -38.81
C TYR A 95 -8.13 1.94 -38.15
N ARG A 96 -9.14 1.32 -38.78
CA ARG A 96 -10.47 1.16 -38.19
C ARG A 96 -10.41 0.43 -36.85
N ARG A 97 -9.62 -0.65 -36.74
CA ARG A 97 -9.43 -1.37 -35.48
C ARG A 97 -8.73 -0.52 -34.43
N LEU A 98 -7.71 0.23 -34.82
CA LEU A 98 -6.99 1.14 -33.93
C LEU A 98 -7.93 2.21 -33.36
N PHE A 99 -8.75 2.85 -34.19
CA PHE A 99 -9.69 3.87 -33.76
C PHE A 99 -10.70 3.33 -32.75
N MET A 100 -11.31 2.18 -33.04
CA MET A 100 -12.23 1.51 -32.10
C MET A 100 -11.54 1.11 -30.78
N ASN A 101 -10.24 0.78 -30.80
CA ASN A 101 -9.48 0.50 -29.59
C ASN A 101 -9.23 1.76 -28.78
N ILE A 102 -8.84 2.86 -29.44
CA ILE A 102 -8.60 4.15 -28.80
C ILE A 102 -9.90 4.65 -28.15
N GLU A 103 -11.02 4.63 -28.87
CA GLU A 103 -12.32 5.05 -28.33
C GLU A 103 -12.72 4.22 -27.10
N ARG A 104 -12.56 2.90 -27.16
CA ARG A 104 -12.84 2.02 -26.01
C ARG A 104 -11.94 2.32 -24.82
N GLU A 105 -10.64 2.56 -25.05
CA GLU A 105 -9.72 2.91 -23.97
C GLU A 105 -10.01 4.31 -23.39
N GLN A 106 -10.42 5.28 -24.21
CA GLN A 106 -10.87 6.60 -23.75
C GLN A 106 -12.10 6.48 -22.83
N VAL A 107 -13.12 5.69 -23.22
CA VAL A 107 -14.31 5.48 -22.39
C VAL A 107 -13.94 4.82 -21.06
N LYS A 108 -13.05 3.81 -21.07
CA LYS A 108 -12.56 3.19 -19.83
C LYS A 108 -11.80 4.18 -18.95
N GLU A 109 -10.96 5.03 -19.53
CA GLU A 109 -10.21 6.02 -18.77
C GLU A 109 -11.11 7.10 -18.18
N GLN A 110 -12.09 7.60 -18.93
CA GLN A 110 -13.10 8.52 -18.41
C GLN A 110 -13.88 7.90 -17.24
N GLN A 111 -14.27 6.63 -17.35
CA GLN A 111 -14.93 5.92 -16.27
C GLN A 111 -14.04 5.81 -15.03
N ARG A 112 -12.76 5.45 -15.19
CA ARG A 112 -11.77 5.42 -14.09
C ARG A 112 -11.60 6.79 -13.44
N GLN A 113 -11.57 7.87 -14.23
CA GLN A 113 -11.48 9.24 -13.71
C GLN A 113 -12.71 9.62 -12.89
N LYS A 114 -13.92 9.34 -13.39
CA LYS A 114 -15.17 9.57 -12.65
C LYS A 114 -15.20 8.82 -11.32
N GLU A 115 -14.79 7.56 -11.32
CA GLU A 115 -14.72 6.75 -10.10
C GLU A 115 -13.70 7.31 -9.10
N ARG A 116 -12.52 7.74 -9.57
CA ARG A 116 -11.52 8.40 -8.72
C ARG A 116 -12.06 9.69 -8.10
N GLN A 117 -12.69 10.54 -8.90
CA GLN A 117 -13.31 11.77 -8.43
C GLN A 117 -14.38 11.48 -7.37
N LYS A 118 -15.25 10.48 -7.60
CA LYS A 118 -16.26 10.05 -6.62
C LYS A 118 -15.64 9.58 -5.30
N ARG A 119 -14.57 8.78 -5.34
CA ARG A 119 -13.86 8.34 -4.12
C ARG A 119 -13.26 9.53 -3.37
N ILE A 120 -12.68 10.49 -4.09
CA ILE A 120 -12.10 11.69 -3.48
C ILE A 120 -13.18 12.53 -2.80
N THR A 121 -14.31 12.76 -3.45
CA THR A 121 -15.41 13.54 -2.87
C THR A 121 -16.02 12.84 -1.66
N GLU A 122 -16.18 11.52 -1.70
CA GLU A 122 -16.61 10.72 -0.54
C GLU A 122 -15.63 10.83 0.64
N ILE A 123 -14.33 10.72 0.39
CA ILE A 123 -13.30 10.86 1.44
C ILE A 123 -13.34 12.28 2.02
N LYS A 124 -13.43 13.32 1.18
CA LYS A 124 -13.52 14.72 1.62
C LYS A 124 -14.76 14.94 2.49
N SER A 125 -15.93 14.45 2.05
CA SER A 125 -17.17 14.55 2.82
C SER A 125 -17.10 13.81 4.15
N LYS A 126 -16.53 12.59 4.19
CA LYS A 126 -16.33 11.83 5.43
C LYS A 126 -15.40 12.54 6.41
N LYS A 127 -14.28 13.10 5.92
CA LYS A 127 -13.34 13.86 6.74
C LYS A 127 -13.98 15.14 7.29
N GLU A 128 -14.73 15.86 6.47
CA GLU A 128 -15.47 17.06 6.88
C GLU A 128 -16.53 16.73 7.94
N ASN A 129 -17.32 15.68 7.75
CA ASN A 129 -18.30 15.23 8.74
C ASN A 129 -17.62 14.85 10.06
N HIS A 130 -16.48 14.16 9.99
CA HIS A 130 -15.70 13.84 11.18
C HIS A 130 -15.22 15.10 11.91
N ARG A 131 -14.70 16.10 11.17
CA ARG A 131 -14.30 17.39 11.75
C ARG A 131 -15.48 18.06 12.46
N ARG A 132 -16.66 18.12 11.82
CA ARG A 132 -17.87 18.73 12.40
C ARG A 132 -18.35 18.02 13.67
N VAL A 133 -18.32 16.69 13.67
CA VAL A 133 -18.72 15.90 14.85
C VAL A 133 -17.76 16.16 16.01
N GLU A 134 -16.45 16.22 15.76
CA GLU A 134 -15.47 16.52 16.79
C GLU A 134 -15.59 17.98 17.28
N GLU A 135 -15.79 18.94 16.38
CA GLU A 135 -16.07 20.35 16.74
C GLU A 135 -17.32 20.48 17.61
N GLN A 136 -18.41 19.80 17.25
CA GLN A 136 -19.64 19.79 18.04
C GLN A 136 -19.40 19.17 19.42
N ARG A 137 -18.67 18.05 19.47
CA ARG A 137 -18.31 17.38 20.73
C ARG A 137 -17.48 18.31 21.62
N MET A 138 -16.50 19.00 21.05
CA MET A 138 -15.69 19.99 21.79
C MET A 138 -16.55 21.14 22.32
N GLN A 139 -17.49 21.66 21.52
CA GLN A 139 -18.41 22.71 21.96
C GLN A 139 -19.35 22.23 23.07
N GLU A 140 -19.87 21.00 22.98
CA GLU A 140 -20.70 20.41 24.03
C GLU A 140 -19.91 20.23 25.32
N THR A 141 -18.67 19.74 25.24
CA THR A 141 -17.80 19.64 26.42
C THR A 141 -17.47 21.01 27.01
N ALA A 142 -17.22 22.03 26.18
CA ALA A 142 -16.96 23.39 26.65
C ALA A 142 -18.19 23.99 27.34
N LYS A 143 -19.40 23.77 26.81
CA LYS A 143 -20.66 24.18 27.45
C LYS A 143 -20.95 23.46 28.76
N GLN A 144 -20.52 22.20 28.90
CA GLN A 144 -20.58 21.47 30.18
C GLN A 144 -19.51 21.95 31.17
N GLN A 145 -18.43 22.54 30.68
CA GLN A 145 -17.34 23.09 31.50
C GLN A 145 -17.62 24.51 31.99
N GLU A 146 -18.60 25.21 31.39
CA GLU A 146 -19.19 26.44 31.94
C GLU A 146 -19.96 26.08 33.22
N PRO A 147 -19.45 26.44 34.42
CA PRO A 147 -20.06 26.00 35.65
C PRO A 147 -21.41 26.71 35.84
N SER A 148 -22.49 25.94 35.97
CA SER A 148 -23.65 26.42 36.72
C SER A 148 -23.14 26.72 38.15
N PRO A 149 -23.47 27.86 38.79
CA PRO A 149 -22.82 28.29 40.04
C PRO A 149 -23.07 27.40 41.29
N GLY A 150 -23.54 26.15 41.15
CA GLY A 150 -23.92 25.28 42.27
C GLY A 150 -23.49 23.82 42.22
N GLU A 151 -23.08 23.26 41.07
CA GLU A 151 -22.91 21.79 40.90
C GLU A 151 -21.43 21.32 40.79
N GLY A 152 -20.48 22.22 40.54
CA GLY A 152 -19.10 21.86 40.18
C GLY A 152 -18.25 21.17 41.26
N ALA A 153 -18.56 21.34 42.55
CA ALA A 153 -17.79 20.69 43.63
C ALA A 153 -18.07 19.18 43.72
N CYS A 154 -19.31 18.74 43.46
CA CYS A 154 -19.69 17.33 43.50
C CYS A 154 -19.12 16.57 42.30
N GLU A 155 -19.18 17.18 41.12
CA GLU A 155 -18.65 16.61 39.88
C GLU A 155 -17.13 16.47 39.89
N THR A 156 -16.42 17.48 40.40
CA THR A 156 -14.95 17.43 40.56
C THR A 156 -14.52 16.30 41.50
N LEU A 157 -15.23 16.11 42.62
CA LEU A 157 -14.97 15.01 43.55
C LEU A 157 -15.26 13.63 42.92
N ALA A 158 -16.30 13.53 42.08
CA ALA A 158 -16.61 12.30 41.35
C ALA A 158 -15.53 11.97 40.31
N GLN A 159 -15.01 12.98 39.59
CA GLN A 159 -13.94 12.82 38.61
C GLN A 159 -12.63 12.35 39.27
N LEU A 160 -12.23 12.97 40.38
CA LEU A 160 -11.03 12.57 41.13
C LEU A 160 -11.13 11.14 41.67
N LYS A 161 -12.30 10.74 42.21
CA LYS A 161 -12.55 9.36 42.65
C LYS A 161 -12.48 8.35 41.49
N LEU A 162 -12.98 8.73 40.31
CA LEU A 162 -12.89 7.89 39.11
C LEU A 162 -11.45 7.73 38.65
N GLU A 163 -10.67 8.81 38.67
CA GLU A 163 -9.25 8.80 38.31
C GLU A 163 -8.43 7.96 39.30
N GLU A 164 -8.66 8.11 40.61
CA GLU A 164 -8.01 7.29 41.63
C GLU A 164 -8.32 5.79 41.42
N ARG A 165 -9.57 5.44 41.10
CA ARG A 165 -9.95 4.07 40.76
C ARG A 165 -9.24 3.56 39.49
N ARG A 166 -9.06 4.41 38.48
CA ARG A 166 -8.30 4.07 37.26
C ARG A 166 -6.83 3.83 37.58
N MET A 167 -6.20 4.71 38.36
CA MET A 167 -4.81 4.55 38.79
C MET A 167 -4.61 3.28 39.62
N LYS A 168 -5.53 2.97 40.54
CA LYS A 168 -5.51 1.71 41.31
C LYS A 168 -5.57 0.48 40.38
N LYS A 169 -6.49 0.47 39.41
CA LYS A 169 -6.59 -0.60 38.41
C LYS A 169 -5.33 -0.76 37.56
N VAL A 170 -4.68 0.34 37.16
CA VAL A 170 -3.42 0.30 36.40
C VAL A 170 -2.29 -0.28 37.26
N LYS A 171 -2.14 0.19 38.51
CA LYS A 171 -1.15 -0.33 39.46
C LYS A 171 -1.36 -1.82 39.74
N GLU A 172 -2.60 -2.24 39.94
CA GLU A 172 -2.95 -3.65 40.14
C GLU A 172 -2.62 -4.49 38.90
N LYS A 173 -2.98 -4.03 37.70
CA LYS A 173 -2.62 -4.72 36.45
C LYS A 173 -1.10 -4.82 36.26
N GLN A 174 -0.37 -3.76 36.59
CA GLN A 174 1.09 -3.75 36.54
C GLN A 174 1.69 -4.76 37.53
N GLN A 175 1.15 -4.83 38.76
CA GLN A 175 1.60 -5.79 39.76
C GLN A 175 1.31 -7.23 39.31
N ARG A 176 0.11 -7.52 38.82
CA ARG A 176 -0.25 -8.83 38.25
C ARG A 176 0.67 -9.21 37.09
N ASN A 177 1.01 -8.27 36.21
CA ASN A 177 1.97 -8.52 35.12
C ASN A 177 3.37 -8.86 35.64
N LYS A 178 3.85 -8.18 36.69
CA LYS A 178 5.16 -8.51 37.32
C LYS A 178 5.15 -9.91 37.93
N GLU A 179 4.08 -10.30 38.58
CA GLU A 179 3.91 -11.65 39.12
C GLU A 179 3.84 -12.70 38.01
N TYR A 180 3.13 -12.41 36.93
CA TYR A 180 3.05 -13.27 35.75
C TYR A 180 4.41 -13.47 35.08
N VAL A 181 5.21 -12.41 34.92
CA VAL A 181 6.58 -12.51 34.37
C VAL A 181 7.46 -13.37 35.30
N ARG A 182 7.44 -13.10 36.62
CA ARG A 182 8.18 -13.91 37.59
C ARG A 182 7.79 -15.38 37.54
N TYR A 183 6.51 -15.68 37.39
CA TYR A 183 6.00 -17.04 37.24
C TYR A 183 6.53 -17.72 35.96
N ILE A 184 6.49 -17.04 34.81
CA ILE A 184 7.03 -17.58 33.55
C ILE A 184 8.54 -17.82 33.65
N GLU A 185 9.28 -16.88 34.23
CA GLU A 185 10.73 -17.02 34.41
C GLU A 185 11.08 -18.21 35.30
N ALA A 186 10.31 -18.43 36.38
CA ALA A 186 10.46 -19.60 37.23
C ALA A 186 10.16 -20.90 36.46
N LEU A 187 9.10 -20.95 35.65
CA LEU A 187 8.81 -22.11 34.79
C LEU A 187 9.92 -22.37 33.77
N ARG A 188 10.46 -21.32 33.13
CA ARG A 188 11.60 -21.44 32.21
C ARG A 188 12.85 -21.95 32.93
N ALA A 189 13.11 -21.51 34.16
CA ALA A 189 14.22 -22.01 34.97
C ALA A 189 14.04 -23.50 35.31
N GLN A 190 12.84 -23.90 35.73
CA GLN A 190 12.51 -25.30 36.02
C GLN A 190 12.68 -26.19 34.79
N MET A 191 12.24 -25.75 33.61
CA MET A 191 12.45 -26.50 32.37
C MET A 191 13.92 -26.62 31.99
N ARG A 192 14.70 -25.53 32.14
CA ARG A 192 16.15 -25.54 31.93
C ARG A 192 16.84 -26.57 32.82
N GLU A 193 16.48 -26.62 34.09
CA GLU A 193 17.02 -27.60 35.04
C GLU A 193 16.63 -29.02 34.65
N LYS A 194 15.35 -29.26 34.32
CA LYS A 194 14.87 -30.57 33.87
C LYS A 194 15.64 -31.07 32.64
N ILE A 195 15.81 -30.22 31.62
CA ILE A 195 16.54 -30.54 30.38
C ILE A 195 18.02 -30.87 30.69
N LYS A 196 18.66 -30.09 31.57
CA LYS A 196 20.02 -30.37 32.04
C LYS A 196 20.14 -31.70 32.79
N LEU A 197 19.20 -32.03 33.67
CA LEU A 197 19.19 -33.30 34.41
C LEU A 197 19.10 -34.52 33.48
N TYR A 198 18.36 -34.39 32.38
CA TYR A 198 18.28 -35.43 31.34
C TYR A 198 19.45 -35.40 30.34
N ASN A 199 20.44 -34.50 30.52
CA ASN A 199 21.56 -34.29 29.61
C ASN A 199 21.11 -34.08 28.15
N ILE A 200 20.01 -33.33 27.96
CA ILE A 200 19.50 -32.98 26.64
C ILE A 200 20.08 -31.62 26.25
N ASP A 201 20.89 -31.59 25.21
CA ASP A 201 21.37 -30.35 24.60
C ASP A 201 20.41 -29.90 23.51
N LEU A 202 19.85 -28.68 23.67
CA LEU A 202 18.93 -28.10 22.70
C LEU A 202 19.68 -27.12 21.78
N PRO A 203 19.53 -27.24 20.44
CA PRO A 203 20.11 -26.28 19.52
C PRO A 203 19.43 -24.90 19.65
N PRO A 204 20.10 -23.80 19.31
CA PRO A 204 19.48 -22.48 19.30
C PRO A 204 18.29 -22.44 18.35
N LEU A 205 17.20 -21.79 18.76
CA LEU A 205 15.99 -21.67 17.94
C LEU A 205 16.22 -20.81 16.69
N CYS A 206 17.08 -19.81 16.78
CA CYS A 206 17.48 -18.97 15.66
C CYS A 206 18.92 -18.47 15.85
N SER A 207 19.50 -17.88 14.80
CA SER A 207 20.86 -17.34 14.81
C SER A 207 21.04 -16.06 15.62
N CYS A 208 19.99 -15.53 16.27
CA CYS A 208 20.10 -14.31 17.07
C CYS A 208 20.69 -14.55 18.46
N GLY A 209 20.73 -15.80 18.93
CA GLY A 209 21.24 -16.17 20.24
C GLY A 209 22.11 -17.43 20.16
N SER A 210 22.96 -17.62 21.17
CA SER A 210 23.82 -18.80 21.30
C SER A 210 23.06 -19.98 21.89
N ASP A 211 22.17 -19.72 22.85
CA ASP A 211 21.39 -20.76 23.53
C ASP A 211 19.96 -20.81 23.00
N PHE A 212 19.32 -21.98 23.14
CA PHE A 212 17.89 -22.18 22.87
C PHE A 212 16.99 -21.12 23.53
N TRP A 213 17.35 -20.67 24.73
CA TRP A 213 16.56 -19.77 25.57
C TRP A 213 16.74 -18.28 25.26
N ASP A 214 17.72 -17.91 24.42
CA ASP A 214 18.06 -16.51 24.11
C ASP A 214 17.14 -15.90 23.04
N SER A 215 16.43 -16.74 22.30
CA SER A 215 15.51 -16.29 21.25
C SER A 215 14.26 -15.67 21.87
N HIS A 216 13.89 -14.44 21.48
CA HIS A 216 12.65 -13.81 21.93
C HIS A 216 12.02 -12.93 20.84
N PRO A 217 10.69 -12.96 20.64
CA PRO A 217 10.03 -12.18 19.58
C PRO A 217 10.26 -10.68 19.66
N ASP A 218 10.45 -10.15 20.87
CA ASP A 218 10.63 -8.71 21.11
C ASP A 218 12.09 -8.25 21.05
N THR A 219 13.06 -9.16 21.11
CA THR A 219 14.50 -8.83 21.17
C THR A 219 15.31 -9.39 20.00
N CYS A 220 14.77 -10.35 19.24
CA CYS A 220 15.41 -10.88 18.05
C CYS A 220 15.60 -9.80 16.97
N ALA A 221 16.60 -9.99 16.11
CA ALA A 221 16.86 -9.08 14.98
C ALA A 221 15.66 -8.98 14.02
N ASN A 222 15.47 -7.85 13.34
CA ASN A 222 14.32 -7.60 12.47
C ASN A 222 14.08 -8.66 11.39
N ASN A 223 15.15 -9.26 10.87
CA ASN A 223 15.09 -10.31 9.84
C ASN A 223 14.90 -11.73 10.42
N CYS A 224 14.81 -11.87 11.74
CA CYS A 224 14.61 -13.15 12.39
C CYS A 224 13.18 -13.64 12.20
N ILE A 225 13.01 -14.94 11.96
CA ILE A 225 11.72 -15.60 11.82
C ILE A 225 10.80 -15.42 13.04
N PHE A 226 11.36 -15.14 14.22
CA PHE A 226 10.62 -14.95 15.46
C PHE A 226 10.33 -13.47 15.77
N TYR A 227 10.97 -12.51 15.09
CA TYR A 227 10.78 -11.10 15.37
C TYR A 227 9.30 -10.70 15.19
N LYS A 228 8.70 -10.13 16.24
CA LYS A 228 7.26 -9.80 16.32
C LYS A 228 6.32 -10.97 16.01
N ASN A 229 6.81 -12.21 16.03
CA ASN A 229 6.04 -13.41 15.71
C ASN A 229 5.93 -14.33 16.93
N HIS A 230 5.12 -13.92 17.91
CA HIS A 230 4.90 -14.68 19.14
C HIS A 230 4.28 -16.07 18.88
N LYS A 231 3.51 -16.24 17.79
CA LYS A 231 2.88 -17.52 17.44
C LYS A 231 3.90 -18.56 17.00
N ALA A 232 4.82 -18.19 16.11
CA ALA A 232 5.89 -19.08 15.67
C ALA A 232 6.81 -19.46 16.83
N TYR A 233 7.15 -18.48 17.66
CA TYR A 233 7.97 -18.71 18.85
C TYR A 233 7.29 -19.64 19.86
N SER A 234 6.02 -19.39 20.20
CA SER A 234 5.27 -20.25 21.13
C SER A 234 5.12 -21.67 20.59
N HIS A 235 4.89 -21.83 19.28
CA HIS A 235 4.78 -23.14 18.65
C HIS A 235 6.11 -23.91 18.71
N ALA A 236 7.23 -23.26 18.38
CA ALA A 236 8.56 -23.86 18.46
C ALA A 236 8.91 -24.31 19.90
N LEU A 237 8.64 -23.45 20.90
CA LEU A 237 8.80 -23.81 22.31
C LEU A 237 7.91 -24.99 22.70
N GLN A 238 6.64 -24.97 22.32
CA GLN A 238 5.69 -26.02 22.66
C GLN A 238 6.11 -27.37 22.08
N SER A 239 6.55 -27.42 20.82
CA SER A 239 7.04 -28.65 20.20
C SER A 239 8.19 -29.28 20.97
N VAL A 240 9.16 -28.46 21.41
CA VAL A 240 10.30 -28.93 22.20
C VAL A 240 9.86 -29.40 23.59
N ILE A 241 9.04 -28.61 24.28
CA ILE A 241 8.53 -28.95 25.62
C ILE A 241 7.77 -30.29 25.58
N SER A 242 6.91 -30.50 24.57
CA SER A 242 6.17 -31.75 24.41
C SER A 242 7.07 -32.93 24.07
N SER A 243 8.22 -32.72 23.43
CA SER A 243 9.21 -33.78 23.17
C SER A 243 10.06 -34.14 24.40
N CYS A 244 10.22 -33.20 25.34
CA CYS A 244 11.01 -33.37 26.56
C CYS A 244 10.18 -33.87 27.77
N GLU A 245 8.90 -34.21 27.59
CA GLU A 245 8.16 -34.94 28.62
C GLU A 245 8.57 -36.42 28.61
N PRO A 246 9.32 -36.91 29.61
CA PRO A 246 9.62 -38.32 29.70
C PRO A 246 8.32 -39.09 29.90
N ALA A 247 8.12 -40.14 29.12
CA ALA A 247 7.07 -41.11 29.32
C ALA A 247 7.39 -41.94 30.57
N ASP A 248 7.20 -41.37 31.77
CA ASP A 248 7.28 -42.12 33.02
C ASP A 248 6.04 -41.87 33.90
N GLY A 249 5.18 -42.89 33.94
CA GLY A 249 4.55 -43.39 35.17
C GLY A 249 3.53 -42.53 35.92
N SER A 250 2.36 -42.24 35.34
CA SER A 250 1.07 -42.13 36.06
C SER A 250 -0.04 -41.65 35.10
N PRO A 251 -1.17 -42.36 34.93
CA PRO A 251 -2.30 -41.88 34.12
C PRO A 251 -3.00 -40.65 34.72
N SER A 252 -2.67 -40.26 35.96
CA SER A 252 -3.42 -39.26 36.73
C SER A 252 -3.01 -37.82 36.45
N VAL A 253 -1.82 -37.57 35.87
CA VAL A 253 -1.30 -36.19 35.66
C VAL A 253 -1.62 -35.63 34.27
N ARG A 254 -2.00 -36.47 33.28
CA ARG A 254 -2.40 -36.01 31.94
C ARG A 254 -3.70 -35.18 31.93
N LEU A 255 -4.42 -35.13 33.04
CA LEU A 255 -5.65 -34.35 33.18
C LEU A 255 -5.42 -32.87 33.48
N GLN A 256 -4.26 -32.46 34.01
CA GLN A 256 -4.16 -31.13 34.63
C GLN A 256 -3.84 -29.96 33.67
N LEU A 257 -3.23 -30.19 32.51
CA LEU A 257 -2.97 -29.08 31.57
C LEU A 257 -4.19 -28.69 30.71
N ARG A 258 -5.12 -29.62 30.48
CA ARG A 258 -6.39 -29.31 29.77
C ARG A 258 -7.40 -28.60 30.67
N ASP A 259 -7.36 -28.85 31.98
CA ASP A 259 -8.26 -28.20 32.95
C ASP A 259 -7.88 -26.75 33.26
N LEU A 260 -6.59 -26.37 33.17
CA LEU A 260 -6.16 -24.98 33.36
C LEU A 260 -6.71 -24.04 32.27
N ALA A 261 -6.81 -24.50 31.02
CA ALA A 261 -7.44 -23.74 29.94
C ALA A 261 -8.96 -23.56 30.14
N ALA A 262 -9.64 -24.54 30.76
CA ALA A 262 -11.07 -24.47 31.06
C ALA A 262 -11.40 -23.52 32.23
N LEU A 263 -10.50 -23.40 33.21
CA LEU A 263 -10.65 -22.48 34.34
C LEU A 263 -10.52 -21.00 33.92
N CYS A 264 -9.65 -20.69 32.96
CA CYS A 264 -9.54 -19.34 32.40
C CYS A 264 -10.75 -18.94 31.53
N ALA A 265 -11.43 -19.90 30.89
CA ALA A 265 -12.59 -19.62 30.05
C ALA A 265 -13.89 -19.32 30.85
N ARG A 266 -13.96 -19.70 32.13
CA ARG A 266 -15.16 -19.55 32.98
C ARG A 266 -15.21 -18.27 33.81
N SER A 267 -14.12 -17.50 33.91
CA SER A 267 -14.09 -16.25 34.68
C SER A 267 -14.66 -15.02 33.94
N GLY A 268 -15.28 -15.20 32.78
CA GLY A 268 -15.86 -14.11 31.96
C GLY A 268 -17.36 -13.88 32.13
N LYS A 269 -18.02 -14.50 33.11
CA LYS A 269 -19.47 -14.36 33.34
C LYS A 269 -19.80 -14.17 34.83
N HIS A 270 -19.34 -13.08 35.43
CA HIS A 270 -20.10 -12.36 36.46
C HIS A 270 -19.44 -11.00 36.73
N LEU A 271 -20.28 -9.96 36.82
CA LEU A 271 -20.02 -8.51 36.99
C LEU A 271 -19.95 -7.71 35.68
#